data_AF-A0A926V2S2-F1
#
_entry.id   AF-A0A926V2S2-F1
#
_cell.length_a   1.000
_cell.length_b   1.000
_cell.length_c   1.000
_cell.angle_alpha   90.00
_cell.angle_beta   90.00
_cell.angle_gamma   90.00
#
_symmetry.space_group_name_H-M   'P 1'
#
loop_
_entity.id
_entity.type
_entity.pdbx_description
1 polymer ?
#
loop_
_entity_poly.entity_id
_entity_poly.type
_entity_poly.pdbx_seq_one_letter_code
_entity_poly.pdbx_strand_id
1 'polypeptide(L)' 'MKRKDILMPKVELSPRELEVLKLIAEGHSNAEIASILYLSPNTIKTHVRSVLNKLGVNHRVEAAVLAVRHGL' A
#
# COMPACT_ATOMS: atom_id res chain seq x y z
N MET A 1 -25.80 6.75 -0.28
CA MET A 1 -24.52 6.08 -0.55
C MET A 1 -23.47 6.74 0.35
N LYS A 2 -23.18 6.15 1.53
CA LYS A 2 -22.39 6.82 2.57
C LYS A 2 -20.94 7.00 2.11
N ARG A 3 -20.52 8.27 1.92
CA ARG A 3 -19.11 8.66 1.94
C ARG A 3 -18.59 8.24 3.32
N LYS A 4 -17.97 7.07 3.42
CA LYS A 4 -17.05 6.82 4.53
C LYS A 4 -15.89 7.75 4.23
N ASP A 5 -15.76 8.81 5.00
CA ASP A 5 -14.55 9.59 5.03
C ASP A 5 -13.41 8.59 5.26
N ILE A 6 -12.65 8.31 4.21
CA ILE A 6 -11.62 7.29 4.22
C ILE A 6 -10.41 7.90 4.95
N LEU A 7 -10.57 8.09 6.25
CA LEU A 7 -9.47 8.24 7.17
C LEU A 7 -8.63 6.97 7.01
N MET A 8 -7.33 7.11 6.76
CA MET A 8 -6.44 5.97 6.97
C MET A 8 -6.72 5.52 8.40
N PRO A 9 -7.20 4.28 8.59
CA PRO A 9 -7.39 3.79 9.94
C PRO A 9 -6.04 3.97 10.64
N LYS A 10 -6.05 4.35 11.92
CA LYS A 10 -4.82 4.51 12.71
C LYS A 10 -4.18 3.14 12.87
N VAL A 11 -3.51 2.70 11.81
CA VAL A 11 -3.02 1.35 11.61
C VAL A 11 -1.53 1.48 11.45
N GLU A 12 -0.83 0.80 12.37
CA GLU A 12 0.61 0.72 12.34
C GLU A 12 1.02 -0.23 11.20
N LEU A 13 1.26 0.38 10.04
CA LEU A 13 2.11 -0.23 9.02
C LEU A 13 3.54 -0.29 9.58
N SER A 14 4.18 -1.44 9.41
CA SER A 14 5.62 -1.53 9.62
C SER A 14 6.36 -0.60 8.65
N PRO A 15 7.62 -0.22 8.94
CA PRO A 15 8.41 0.62 8.03
C PRO A 15 8.45 0.08 6.60
N ARG A 16 8.59 -1.24 6.45
CA ARG A 16 8.61 -1.89 5.12
C ARG A 16 7.25 -1.85 4.42
N GLU A 17 6.16 -2.00 5.15
CA GLU A 17 4.81 -1.87 4.57
C GLU A 17 4.51 -0.43 4.15
N LEU A 18 5.02 0.56 4.89
CA LEU A 18 4.91 1.97 4.54
C LEU A 18 5.70 2.29 3.27
N GLU A 19 6.93 1.80 3.14
CA GLU A 19 7.74 1.90 1.91
C GLU A 19 6.99 1.30 0.71
N VAL A 20 6.43 0.10 0.87
CA VAL A 20 5.65 -0.56 -0.19
C VAL A 20 4.41 0.25 -0.54
N LEU A 21 3.69 0.79 0.44
CA LEU A 21 2.52 1.64 0.20
C LEU A 21 2.88 2.91 -0.58
N LYS A 22 4.01 3.55 -0.25
CA LYS A 22 4.50 4.73 -0.96
C LYS A 22 4.80 4.41 -2.42
N LEU A 23 5.53 3.34 -2.69
CA LEU A 23 5.84 2.92 -4.06
C LEU A 23 4.58 2.50 -4.85
N ILE A 24 3.56 1.96 -4.18
CA ILE A 24 2.24 1.72 -4.79
C ILE A 24 1.58 3.04 -5.18
N ALA A 25 1.64 4.06 -4.34
CA ALA A 25 1.09 5.39 -4.58
C ALA A 25 1.78 6.10 -5.76
N GLU A 26 3.08 5.89 -5.89
CA GLU A 26 3.91 6.33 -7.03
C GLU A 26 3.63 5.56 -8.33
N GLY A 27 2.84 4.47 -8.27
CA GLY A 27 2.38 3.73 -9.44
C GLY A 27 3.22 2.50 -9.81
N HIS A 28 4.20 2.12 -8.99
CA HIS A 28 5.09 0.99 -9.30
C HIS A 28 4.38 -0.36 -9.23
N SER A 29 4.64 -1.24 -10.20
CA SER A 29 4.25 -2.64 -10.20
C SER A 29 5.00 -3.44 -9.12
N ASN A 30 4.49 -4.62 -8.75
CA ASN A 30 5.16 -5.45 -7.75
C ASN A 30 6.58 -5.88 -8.18
N ALA A 31 6.82 -5.97 -9.50
CA ALA A 31 8.14 -6.28 -10.04
C ALA A 31 9.10 -5.09 -9.87
N GLU A 32 8.65 -3.87 -10.17
CA GLU A 32 9.45 -2.66 -9.96
C GLU A 32 9.74 -2.43 -8.48
N ILE A 33 8.74 -2.57 -7.62
CA ILE A 33 8.91 -2.48 -6.15
C ILE A 33 9.93 -3.52 -5.66
N ALA A 34 9.87 -4.75 -6.20
CA ALA A 34 10.81 -5.80 -5.85
C ALA A 34 12.25 -5.42 -6.24
N SER A 35 12.44 -4.85 -7.43
CA SER A 35 13.73 -4.33 -7.88
C SER A 35 14.23 -3.16 -7.01
N ILE A 36 13.36 -2.18 -6.71
CA ILE A 36 13.71 -1.00 -5.91
C ILE A 36 14.12 -1.38 -4.48
N LEU A 37 13.41 -2.35 -3.88
CA LEU A 37 13.65 -2.78 -2.50
C LEU A 37 14.63 -3.94 -2.38
N TYR A 38 15.20 -4.42 -3.49
CA TYR A 38 16.10 -5.58 -3.56
C TYR A 38 15.49 -6.86 -2.94
N LEU A 39 14.21 -7.13 -3.27
CA LEU A 39 13.44 -8.26 -2.77
C LEU A 39 12.88 -9.10 -3.93
N SER A 40 12.35 -10.28 -3.62
CA SER A 40 11.63 -11.08 -4.62
C SER A 40 10.22 -10.50 -4.89
N PRO A 41 9.68 -10.64 -6.11
CA PRO A 41 8.29 -10.28 -6.40
C PRO A 41 7.27 -10.99 -5.49
N ASN A 42 7.59 -12.20 -5.01
CA ASN A 42 6.73 -12.94 -4.09
C ASN A 42 6.70 -12.30 -2.69
N THR A 43 7.85 -11.83 -2.20
CA THR A 43 7.95 -11.06 -0.96
C THR A 43 7.12 -9.79 -1.05
N ILE A 44 7.19 -9.07 -2.18
CA ILE A 44 6.35 -7.88 -2.39
C ILE A 44 4.87 -8.23 -2.42
N LYS A 45 4.45 -9.30 -3.09
CA LYS A 45 3.03 -9.75 -3.04
C LYS A 45 2.54 -9.96 -1.61
N THR A 46 3.37 -10.52 -0.73
CA THR A 46 3.04 -10.68 0.69
C THR A 46 2.88 -9.34 1.40
N HIS A 47 3.81 -8.39 1.20
CA HIS A 47 3.69 -7.05 1.76
C HIS A 47 2.46 -6.31 1.24
N VAL A 48 2.18 -6.35 -0.06
CA VAL A 48 0.97 -5.74 -0.65
C VAL A 48 -0.28 -6.32 0.00
N ARG A 49 -0.39 -7.64 0.12
CA ARG A 49 -1.55 -8.27 0.79
C ARG A 49 -1.69 -7.78 2.23
N SER A 50 -0.60 -7.70 2.98
CA SER A 50 -0.62 -7.21 4.37
C SER A 50 -1.08 -5.74 4.44
N VAL A 51 -0.55 -4.88 3.57
CA VAL A 51 -0.95 -3.47 3.44
C VAL A 51 -2.45 -3.35 3.15
N LEU A 52 -2.97 -4.07 2.15
CA LEU A 52 -4.40 -4.03 1.79
C LEU A 52 -5.28 -4.46 2.98
N ASN A 53 -4.93 -5.56 3.64
CA ASN A 53 -5.65 -6.04 4.82
C ASN A 53 -5.64 -5.04 5.96
N LYS A 54 -4.47 -4.45 6.25
CA LYS A 54 -4.28 -3.45 7.30
C LYS A 54 -5.04 -2.14 7.02
N LEU A 55 -5.08 -1.70 5.77
CA LEU A 55 -5.84 -0.53 5.33
C LEU A 55 -7.35 -0.81 5.19
N GLY A 56 -7.76 -2.08 5.23
CA GLY A 56 -9.17 -2.49 5.06
C GLY A 56 -9.70 -2.27 3.65
N VAL A 57 -8.83 -2.36 2.63
CA VAL A 57 -9.18 -2.19 1.22
C VAL A 57 -8.89 -3.45 0.41
N ASN A 58 -9.59 -3.63 -0.70
CA ASN A 58 -9.47 -4.87 -1.50
C ASN A 58 -8.49 -4.72 -2.66
N HIS A 59 -8.28 -3.50 -3.14
CA HIS A 59 -7.51 -3.25 -4.35
C HIS A 59 -6.39 -2.25 -4.12
N ARG A 60 -5.26 -2.48 -4.81
CA ARG A 60 -4.10 -1.59 -4.77
C ARG A 60 -4.42 -0.15 -5.18
N VAL A 61 -5.41 0.05 -6.05
CA VAL A 61 -5.83 1.39 -6.47
C VAL A 61 -6.49 2.13 -5.30
N GLU A 62 -7.30 1.44 -4.49
CA GLU A 62 -7.86 2.01 -3.27
C GLU A 62 -6.75 2.38 -2.27
N ALA A 63 -5.74 1.53 -2.10
CA ALA A 63 -4.58 1.80 -1.26
C ALA A 63 -3.76 2.99 -1.76
N ALA A 64 -3.53 3.10 -3.07
CA ALA A 64 -2.84 4.23 -3.68
C ALA A 64 -3.60 5.56 -3.46
N VAL A 65 -4.91 5.56 -3.70
CA VAL A 65 -5.77 6.74 -3.46
C VAL A 65 -5.76 7.14 -1.99
N LEU A 66 -5.77 6.16 -1.08
CA LEU A 66 -5.62 6.39 0.35
C LEU A 66 -4.29 7.05 0.69
N ALA A 67 -3.18 6.51 0.23
CA ALA A 67 -1.85 7.05 0.48
C ALA A 67 -1.74 8.52 0.02
N VAL A 68 -2.12 8.80 -1.24
CA VAL A 68 -2.06 10.16 -1.82
C VAL A 68 -2.91 11.15 -1.02
N ARG A 69 -4.11 10.76 -0.59
CA ARG A 69 -5.00 11.64 0.20
C ARG A 69 -4.46 11.98 1.58
N HIS A 70 -3.59 11.15 2.12
CA HIS A 70 -2.97 11.32 3.45
C HIS A 70 -1.53 11.85 3.36
N GLY A 71 -1.08 12.28 2.18
CA GLY A 71 0.21 12.93 1.97
C GLY A 71 1.40 11.98 1.86
N LEU A 72 1.15 10.70 1.51
CA LEU A 72 2.19 9.74 1.14
C LEU A 72 2.48 9.76 -0.36
#